data_AF-A0A1D2WH09-F1
#
_entry.id   AF-A0A1D2WH09-F1
#
_cell.length_a   1.000
_cell.length_b   1.000
_cell.length_c   1.000
_cell.angle_alpha   90.00
_cell.angle_beta   90.00
_cell.angle_gamma   90.00
#
_symmetry.space_group_name_H-M   'P 1'
#
loop_
_entity.id
_entity.type
_entity.pdbx_description
1 polymer ?
#
loop_
_entity_poly.entity_id
_entity_poly.type
_entity_poly.pdbx_seq_one_letter_code
_entity_poly.pdbx_strand_id
1 'polypeptide(L)'
;MNSSGYRGNEKSESFGVESTCLGDSIVYERPFFFIGVPFIIIALGGIFSKHESIFSIAYENGTTLVLYPGVCFVSKDDKISIRGKWHRGKKLGIHGNVVVADRIENLSSGLVFSRE
;
A
#
# COMPACT_ATOMS: atom_id res chain seq x y z
N MET A 1 24.03 29.01 15.58
CA MET A 1 24.52 28.17 14.47
C MET A 1 23.42 27.19 14.12
N ASN A 2 22.94 27.26 12.88
CA ASN A 2 21.69 26.67 12.41
C ASN A 2 21.75 25.14 12.38
N SER A 3 20.88 24.50 13.16
CA SER A 3 20.49 23.11 12.96
C SER A 3 19.48 23.08 11.82
N SER A 4 19.95 22.73 10.62
CA SER A 4 19.12 22.55 9.44
C SER A 4 18.18 21.36 9.67
N GLY A 5 16.92 21.67 9.97
CA GLY A 5 15.84 20.70 9.96
C GLY A 5 15.68 20.13 8.55
N TYR A 6 16.25 18.95 8.31
CA TYR A 6 15.94 18.15 7.14
C TYR A 6 14.51 17.64 7.28
N ARG A 7 13.57 18.47 6.83
CA ARG A 7 12.18 18.11 6.56
C ARG A 7 12.24 17.13 5.39
N GLY A 8 12.25 15.83 5.72
CA GLY A 8 12.24 14.76 4.74
C GLY A 8 11.11 14.99 3.76
N ASN A 9 11.48 15.26 2.51
CA ASN A 9 10.59 15.50 1.40
C ASN A 9 9.73 14.23 1.24
N GLU A 10 8.47 14.28 1.66
CA GLU A 10 7.47 13.32 1.23
C GLU A 10 7.35 13.50 -0.28
N LYS A 11 8.13 12.72 -1.04
CA LYS A 11 7.95 12.60 -2.48
C LYS A 11 6.50 12.13 -2.67
N SER A 12 5.62 13.07 -2.96
CA SER A 12 4.35 12.78 -3.60
C SER A 12 4.70 12.27 -4.99
N GLU A 13 4.95 10.97 -5.12
CA GLU A 13 4.98 10.27 -6.39
C GLU A 13 3.53 10.27 -6.92
N SER A 14 3.10 11.43 -7.41
CA SER A 14 1.78 11.66 -7.99
C SER A 14 1.63 10.99 -9.36
N PHE A 15 2.75 10.55 -9.94
CA PHE A 15 2.84 9.74 -11.13
C PHE A 15 3.00 8.28 -10.70
N GLY A 16 2.11 7.41 -11.17
CA GLY A 16 2.12 5.99 -10.82
C GLY A 16 3.49 5.36 -11.08
N VAL A 17 3.92 4.51 -10.16
CA VAL A 17 5.20 3.81 -10.18
C VAL A 17 5.01 2.45 -10.82
N GLU A 18 5.75 2.16 -11.87
CA GLU A 18 5.79 0.83 -12.47
C GLU A 18 6.72 -0.10 -11.69
N SER A 19 6.27 -1.33 -11.47
CA SER A 19 6.99 -2.34 -10.71
C SER A 19 6.52 -3.75 -11.08
N THR A 20 7.25 -4.76 -10.60
CA THR A 20 6.92 -6.18 -10.78
C THR A 20 6.47 -6.77 -9.44
N CYS A 21 5.35 -7.48 -9.45
CA CYS A 21 4.88 -8.27 -8.32
C CYS A 21 5.85 -9.42 -8.00
N LEU A 22 6.21 -9.56 -6.72
CA LEU A 22 7.07 -10.63 -6.22
C LEU A 22 6.28 -11.84 -5.69
N GLY A 23 4.96 -11.71 -5.55
CA GLY A 23 4.08 -12.77 -5.09
C GLY A 23 2.62 -12.44 -5.37
N ASP A 24 1.76 -13.43 -5.20
CA ASP A 24 0.32 -13.28 -5.41
C ASP A 24 -0.31 -12.39 -4.33
N SER A 25 -1.38 -11.69 -4.71
CA SER A 25 -2.20 -10.92 -3.76
C SER A 25 -2.88 -11.83 -2.74
N ILE A 26 -2.70 -11.51 -1.46
CA ILE A 26 -3.46 -12.08 -0.36
C ILE A 26 -4.57 -11.11 0.00
N VAL A 27 -5.83 -11.56 -0.11
CA VAL A 27 -6.99 -10.79 0.28
C VAL A 27 -7.48 -11.28 1.64
N TYR A 28 -7.63 -10.37 2.60
CA TYR A 28 -8.18 -10.70 3.92
C TYR A 28 -9.25 -9.70 4.33
N GLU A 29 -10.15 -10.15 5.20
CA GLU A 29 -11.14 -9.31 5.85
C GLU A 29 -10.46 -8.50 6.96
N ARG A 30 -10.58 -7.17 6.92
CA ARG A 30 -10.03 -6.32 7.98
C ARG A 30 -10.72 -6.68 9.31
N PRO A 31 -9.98 -6.99 10.38
CA PRO A 31 -10.59 -7.23 11.68
C PRO A 31 -11.23 -5.92 12.17
N PHE A 32 -12.56 -5.88 12.22
CA PHE A 32 -13.30 -4.74 12.75
C PHE A 32 -13.32 -4.70 14.30
N PHE A 33 -12.95 -5.80 14.95
CA PHE A 33 -12.94 -5.92 16.41
C PHE A 33 -11.82 -6.85 16.88
N PHE A 34 -11.03 -6.41 17.85
CA PHE A 34 -10.17 -7.28 18.66
C PHE A 34 -10.86 -7.49 20.02
N ILE A 35 -11.19 -8.74 20.38
CA ILE A 35 -11.67 -9.08 21.72
C ILE A 35 -10.46 -8.92 22.67
N GLY A 36 -10.43 -7.82 23.43
CA GLY A 36 -9.43 -7.58 24.48
C GLY A 36 -9.12 -6.10 24.74
N VAL A 37 -9.20 -5.23 23.72
CA VAL A 37 -9.08 -3.77 23.88
C VAL A 37 -9.94 -3.09 22.82
N PRO A 38 -10.94 -2.26 23.18
CA PRO A 38 -11.74 -1.53 22.21
C PRO A 38 -10.94 -0.34 21.71
N PHE A 39 -9.92 -0.57 20.88
CA PHE A 39 -9.46 0.48 19.98
C PHE A 39 -10.50 0.60 18.88
N ILE A 40 -11.54 1.38 19.20
CA ILE A 40 -12.44 1.98 18.22
C ILE A 40 -11.54 2.82 17.31
N ILE A 41 -11.06 2.25 16.21
CA ILE A 41 -10.59 3.06 15.09
C ILE A 41 -11.87 3.65 14.52
N ILE A 42 -12.14 4.86 14.99
CA ILE A 42 -13.28 5.68 14.60
C ILE A 42 -13.37 5.64 13.07
N ALA A 43 -14.48 5.12 12.58
CA ALA A 43 -14.97 5.33 11.23
C ALA A 43 -15.29 6.82 11.05
N LEU A 44 -14.26 7.67 11.02
CA LEU A 44 -14.34 9.06 10.61
C LEU A 44 -14.32 9.07 9.09
N GLY A 45 -15.51 8.92 8.50
CA GLY A 45 -15.84 9.48 7.19
C GLY A 45 -15.19 8.83 5.97
N GLY A 46 -15.31 7.52 5.80
CA GLY A 46 -15.02 6.91 4.51
C GLY A 46 -15.39 5.44 4.48
N ILE A 47 -16.06 5.02 3.42
CA ILE A 47 -16.36 3.62 3.11
C ILE A 47 -15.01 2.91 2.96
N PHE A 48 -14.44 2.40 4.05
CA PHE A 48 -13.26 1.55 3.99
C PHE A 48 -13.75 0.16 3.60
N SER A 49 -13.23 -0.36 2.48
CA SER A 49 -13.52 -1.71 2.03
C SER A 49 -13.34 -2.70 3.18
N LYS A 50 -14.32 -3.60 3.32
CA LYS A 50 -14.30 -4.74 4.26
C LYS A 50 -13.05 -5.62 4.07
N HIS A 51 -12.50 -5.60 2.87
CA HIS A 51 -11.32 -6.39 2.47
C HIS A 51 -10.11 -5.49 2.22
N GLU A 52 -8.93 -6.02 2.52
CA GLU A 52 -7.64 -5.45 2.15
C GLU A 52 -6.84 -6.50 1.38
N SER A 53 -6.13 -6.05 0.35
CA SER A 53 -5.22 -6.87 -0.44
C SER A 53 -3.78 -6.47 -0.14
N ILE A 54 -2.94 -7.47 0.11
CA ILE A 54 -1.52 -7.30 0.38
C ILE A 54 -0.69 -8.14 -0.57
N PHE A 55 0.38 -7.55 -1.09
CA PHE A 55 1.40 -8.24 -1.86
C PHE A 55 2.72 -7.46 -1.80
N SER A 56 3.77 -8.05 -2.34
CA SER A 56 5.11 -7.47 -2.36
C SER A 56 5.53 -7.14 -3.79
N ILE A 57 6.31 -6.08 -3.96
CA ILE A 57 6.82 -5.63 -5.25
C ILE A 57 8.33 -5.38 -5.21
N ALA A 58 8.97 -5.47 -6.37
CA ALA A 58 10.35 -5.05 -6.56
C ALA A 58 10.41 -3.54 -6.84
N TYR A 59 10.80 -2.74 -5.87
CA TYR A 59 10.92 -1.30 -6.05
C TYR A 59 12.24 -0.78 -5.49
N GLU A 60 12.93 0.02 -6.31
CA GLU A 60 14.33 0.40 -6.11
C GLU A 60 15.23 -0.84 -5.83
N ASN A 61 16.12 -0.76 -4.84
CA ASN A 61 17.05 -1.83 -4.46
C ASN A 61 16.47 -2.80 -3.42
N GLY A 62 15.14 -2.97 -3.36
CA GLY A 62 14.54 -3.82 -2.35
C GLY A 62 13.09 -4.23 -2.59
N THR A 63 12.53 -4.86 -1.57
CA THR A 63 11.13 -5.27 -1.53
C THR A 63 10.31 -4.18 -0.85
N THR A 64 9.22 -3.78 -1.51
CA THR A 64 8.20 -2.89 -0.93
C THR A 64 6.90 -3.66 -0.75
N LEU A 65 6.25 -3.50 0.39
CA LEU A 65 4.92 -4.05 0.65
C LEU A 65 3.85 -3.10 0.12
N VAL A 66 2.86 -3.64 -0.59
CA VAL A 66 1.71 -2.89 -1.09
C VAL A 66 0.49 -3.24 -0.24
N LEU A 67 -0.20 -2.21 0.25
CA LEU A 67 -1.47 -2.32 0.96
C LEU A 67 -2.55 -1.64 0.10
N TYR A 68 -3.54 -2.40 -0.35
CA TYR A 68 -4.68 -1.86 -1.10
C TYR A 68 -5.99 -2.07 -0.32
N PRO A 69 -6.71 -1.00 0.04
CA PRO A 69 -7.97 -1.08 0.77
C PRO A 69 -9.11 -1.49 -0.18
N GLY A 70 -9.13 -2.77 -0.55
CA GLY A 70 -10.05 -3.36 -1.51
C GLY A 70 -9.67 -4.79 -1.84
N VAL A 71 -10.43 -5.40 -2.74
CA VAL A 71 -10.03 -6.62 -3.43
C VAL A 71 -9.22 -6.21 -4.66
N CYS A 72 -7.98 -6.68 -4.76
CA CYS A 72 -7.08 -6.45 -5.88
C CYS A 72 -6.40 -7.78 -6.19
N PHE A 73 -6.64 -8.29 -7.39
CA PHE A 73 -6.07 -9.55 -7.85
C PHE A 73 -4.84 -9.26 -8.71
N VAL A 74 -3.67 -9.63 -8.18
CA VAL A 74 -2.41 -9.62 -8.90
C VAL A 74 -1.68 -10.94 -8.65
N SER A 75 -0.97 -11.41 -9.67
CA SER A 75 -0.16 -12.61 -9.60
C SER A 75 1.32 -12.27 -9.52
N LYS A 76 2.11 -13.22 -9.04
CA LYS A 76 3.57 -13.15 -9.14
C LYS A 76 3.99 -12.86 -10.59
N ASP A 77 5.01 -12.03 -10.74
CA ASP A 77 5.60 -11.60 -12.01
C ASP A 77 4.73 -10.65 -12.86
N ASP A 78 3.53 -10.29 -12.39
CA ASP A 78 2.73 -9.24 -13.02
C ASP A 78 3.47 -7.90 -12.98
N LYS A 79 3.53 -7.23 -14.13
CA LYS A 79 3.87 -5.82 -14.23
C LYS A 79 2.68 -4.98 -13.81
N ILE A 80 2.90 -4.04 -12.91
CA ILE A 80 1.86 -3.19 -12.36
C ILE A 80 2.32 -1.73 -12.29
N SER A 81 1.38 -0.79 -12.38
CA SER A 81 1.55 0.61 -12.07
C SER A 81 0.78 0.94 -10.79
N ILE A 82 1.46 1.47 -9.79
CA ILE A 82 0.90 1.76 -8.46
C ILE A 82 0.92 3.26 -8.21
N ARG A 83 -0.23 3.79 -7.80
CA ARG A 83 -0.34 5.13 -7.24
C ARG A 83 -0.79 5.02 -5.78
N GLY A 84 -0.20 5.86 -4.92
CA GLY A 84 -0.54 5.87 -3.52
C GLY A 84 0.44 6.65 -2.65
N LYS A 85 0.31 6.45 -1.34
CA LYS A 85 1.16 7.08 -0.32
C LYS A 85 2.29 6.14 0.09
N TRP A 86 3.53 6.61 -0.07
CA TRP A 86 4.72 5.85 0.26
C TRP A 86 5.20 6.17 1.67
N HIS A 87 5.48 5.12 2.44
CA HIS A 87 5.86 5.18 3.83
C HIS A 87 7.13 4.34 4.07
N ARG A 88 8.03 4.86 4.90
CA ARG A 88 9.17 4.10 5.38
C ARG A 88 8.73 3.22 6.56
N GLY A 89 8.83 1.90 6.42
CA GLY A 89 8.28 0.94 7.37
C GLY A 89 8.85 1.01 8.79
N LYS A 90 10.02 1.63 9.00
CA LYS A 90 10.56 1.90 10.35
C LYS A 90 9.58 2.63 11.28
N LYS A 91 8.60 3.37 10.76
CA LYS A 91 7.56 4.04 11.56
C LYS A 91 6.34 3.17 11.89
N LEU A 92 6.15 2.03 11.24
CA LEU A 92 4.95 1.19 11.32
C LEU A 92 5.22 -0.22 11.88
N GLY A 93 6.42 -0.47 12.42
CA GLY A 93 6.81 -1.81 12.87
C GLY A 93 7.03 -2.82 11.74
N ILE A 94 7.07 -2.36 10.48
CA ILE A 94 7.31 -3.18 9.29
C ILE A 94 8.75 -2.99 8.83
N HIS A 95 9.49 -4.08 8.63
CA HIS A 95 10.82 -4.01 8.05
C HIS A 95 10.72 -3.86 6.52
N GLY A 96 10.97 -2.65 5.99
CA GLY A 96 10.93 -2.38 4.54
C GLY A 96 10.20 -1.08 4.19
N ASN A 97 10.02 -0.79 2.90
CA ASN A 97 9.15 0.29 2.44
C ASN A 97 7.73 -0.23 2.28
N VAL A 98 6.73 0.63 2.50
CA VAL A 98 5.32 0.30 2.38
C VAL A 98 4.64 1.35 1.51
N VAL A 99 3.80 0.94 0.59
CA VAL A 99 2.91 1.84 -0.16
C VAL A 99 1.46 1.50 0.15
N VAL A 100 0.69 2.52 0.55
CA VAL A 100 -0.75 2.43 0.67
C VAL A 100 -1.34 2.92 -0.64
N ALA A 101 -1.78 1.99 -1.47
CA ALA A 101 -2.23 2.26 -2.84
C ALA A 101 -3.67 2.81 -2.86
N ASP A 102 -3.90 3.81 -3.71
CA ASP A 102 -5.23 4.31 -4.07
C ASP A 102 -5.67 3.80 -5.45
N ARG A 103 -4.72 3.51 -6.33
CA ARG A 103 -4.93 2.91 -7.64
C ARG A 103 -3.80 1.94 -7.98
N ILE A 104 -4.17 0.79 -8.52
CA ILE A 104 -3.28 -0.24 -9.03
C ILE A 104 -3.78 -0.61 -10.42
N GLU A 105 -2.89 -0.53 -11.40
CA GLU A 105 -3.15 -0.97 -12.77
C GLU A 105 -2.24 -2.14 -13.09
N ASN A 106 -2.83 -3.29 -13.39
CA ASN A 106 -2.09 -4.46 -13.82
C ASN A 106 -1.84 -4.35 -15.33
N LEU A 107 -0.61 -4.00 -15.70
CA LEU A 107 -0.19 -3.81 -17.08
C LEU A 107 -0.11 -5.14 -17.86
N SER A 108 -0.11 -6.27 -17.16
CA SER A 108 -0.06 -7.61 -17.76
C SER A 108 -1.44 -8.11 -18.17
N SER A 109 -2.47 -7.80 -17.37
CA SER A 109 -3.86 -8.21 -17.62
C SER A 109 -4.79 -7.08 -18.10
N GLY A 110 -4.37 -5.82 -17.99
CA GLY A 110 -5.18 -4.63 -18.26
C GLY A 110 -6.20 -4.29 -17.16
N LEU A 111 -6.20 -5.02 -16.04
CA LEU A 111 -7.12 -4.78 -14.93
C LEU A 111 -6.74 -3.51 -14.17
N VAL A 112 -7.72 -2.66 -13.86
CA VAL A 112 -7.53 -1.45 -13.07
C VAL A 112 -8.35 -1.54 -11.79
N PHE A 113 -7.68 -1.38 -10.66
CA PHE A 113 -8.27 -1.29 -9.34
C PHE A 113 -8.06 0.14 -8.84
N SER A 114 -9.13 0.90 -8.65
CA SER A 114 -9.04 2.25 -8.10
C SER A 114 -10.11 2.46 -7.05
N ARG A 115 -9.75 3.19 -5.99
CA ARG A 115 -10.71 3.73 -5.04
C ARG A 115 -11.12 5.12 -5.50
N GLU A 116 -12.42 5.35 -5.65
CA GLU A 116 -13.01 6.69 -5.80
C GLU A 116 -12.96 7.47 -4.48
#